data_AF-A0AAD5THY5-F1
#
_entry.id   AF-A0AAD5THY5-F1
#
_cell.length_a   1.000
_cell.length_b   1.000
_cell.length_c   1.000
_cell.angle_alpha   90.00
_cell.angle_beta   90.00
_cell.angle_gamma   90.00
#
_symmetry.space_group_name_H-M   'P 1'
#
loop_
_entity.id
_entity.type
_entity.pdbx_description
1 polymer ?
#
loop_
_entity_poly.entity_id
_entity_poly.type
_entity_poly.pdbx_seq_one_letter_code
_entity_poly.pdbx_strand_id
1 'polypeptide(L)'
;MPKGVQNDEPAPKFRVLILGDGNFSFSAALCRILWPRETDSATTEANAHVAHAYLGLPFPGAHHNFEITTTSFDDHTELLKKYPESKEILEFLQSSRLAALGVQVLHGVNAWELRDQFGTEERFNVVIWNHPHLGTEDFRLHRFLMAHFFQSVASVLSSDPGSCVCVSLVEGQETRWDCVAQAARSDLGLSQIALFDETLWPGYVVKRNKHGGSFKNLHTKKHTGSEMKSHLLRFAFGAAQIEWKGLSDTPIDQALTANGGHSSMQTSKLDVIPDGNFVIKAGAENQQLDVKMDVKPCSPAAKKPSRANAKMKRMAAVPKDLKCPHCNKHLDSARGYTQHVHMVHTLQKFGADWTPVRDRTLQCPREGCEKIFADEQDRWQHDINKHTTVTSNELPGAVDQLSGSDAGGERVAAGDDYDYVPCDVCGQAVVKRDWGMQLHLETLKPAVGMDMRCPLDGCNLKFIESRALFQHYKFCRQKLWRKTADM
;
A
#
# COMPACT_ATOMS: atom_id res chain seq x y z
N MET A 1 -41.35 -31.63 42.32
CA MET A 1 -39.94 -31.36 41.95
C MET A 1 -39.90 -30.05 41.20
N PRO A 2 -39.15 -29.03 41.65
CA PRO A 2 -39.08 -27.77 40.93
C PRO A 2 -38.33 -27.99 39.61
N LYS A 3 -38.88 -27.43 38.53
CA LYS A 3 -38.26 -27.43 37.20
C LYS A 3 -36.93 -26.70 37.32
N GLY A 4 -35.84 -27.38 36.94
CA GLY A 4 -34.50 -26.82 36.94
C GLY A 4 -34.48 -25.54 36.11
N VAL A 5 -33.96 -24.47 36.73
CA VAL A 5 -33.57 -23.24 36.04
C VAL A 5 -32.42 -23.64 35.11
N GLN A 6 -32.70 -23.71 33.81
CA GLN A 6 -31.65 -23.77 32.81
C GLN A 6 -30.90 -22.44 32.90
N ASN A 7 -29.62 -22.50 33.29
CA ASN A 7 -28.71 -21.38 33.11
C ASN A 7 -28.54 -21.22 31.59
N ASP A 8 -29.29 -20.30 31.00
CA ASP A 8 -29.06 -19.87 29.62
C ASP A 8 -27.67 -19.22 29.57
N GLU A 9 -26.68 -20.01 29.18
CA GLU A 9 -25.34 -19.51 28.90
C GLU A 9 -25.46 -18.48 27.77
N PRO A 10 -24.93 -17.25 27.94
CA PRO A 10 -25.10 -16.20 26.95
C PRO A 10 -24.51 -16.67 25.61
N ALA A 11 -25.26 -16.45 24.53
CA ALA A 11 -24.84 -16.83 23.19
C ALA A 11 -23.41 -16.33 22.90
N PRO A 12 -22.57 -17.16 22.24
CA PRO A 12 -21.18 -16.81 21.98
C PRO A 12 -21.09 -15.51 21.17
N LYS A 13 -20.19 -14.61 21.60
CA LYS A 13 -19.98 -13.32 20.94
C LYS A 13 -19.26 -13.50 19.60
N PHE A 14 -19.69 -12.75 18.59
CA PHE A 14 -19.01 -12.65 17.30
C PHE A 14 -17.91 -11.60 17.39
N ARG A 15 -16.65 -12.06 17.43
CA ARG A 15 -15.47 -11.22 17.69
C ARG A 15 -14.85 -10.69 16.41
N VAL A 16 -14.65 -9.38 16.36
CA VAL A 16 -14.08 -8.65 15.23
C VAL A 16 -12.83 -7.90 15.68
N LEU A 17 -11.71 -8.12 15.01
CA LEU A 17 -10.48 -7.35 15.19
C LEU A 17 -10.25 -6.45 13.98
N ILE A 18 -10.14 -5.14 14.20
CA ILE A 18 -9.80 -4.17 13.15
C ILE A 18 -8.37 -3.69 13.39
N LEU A 19 -7.49 -4.01 12.44
CA LEU A 19 -6.06 -3.73 12.52
C LEU A 19 -5.70 -2.41 11.84
N GLY A 20 -4.93 -1.59 12.55
CA GLY A 20 -4.27 -0.42 11.97
C GLY A 20 -5.22 0.59 11.34
N ASP A 21 -6.38 0.84 11.94
CA ASP A 21 -7.32 1.87 11.48
C ASP A 21 -6.75 3.25 11.79
N GLY A 22 -5.97 3.78 10.83
CA GLY A 22 -5.04 4.88 11.06
C GLY A 22 -5.61 6.13 11.73
N ASN A 23 -6.89 6.46 11.53
CA ASN A 23 -7.59 7.53 12.25
C ASN A 23 -8.93 7.07 12.88
N PHE A 24 -9.13 5.75 12.99
CA PHE A 24 -10.35 5.12 13.50
C PHE A 24 -11.65 5.40 12.71
N SER A 25 -11.57 6.03 11.54
CA SER A 25 -12.77 6.43 10.79
C SER A 25 -13.53 5.25 10.20
N PHE A 26 -12.85 4.14 9.85
CA PHE A 26 -13.54 2.93 9.39
C PHE A 26 -14.33 2.29 10.52
N SER A 27 -13.69 2.16 11.68
CA SER A 27 -14.25 1.55 12.87
C SER A 27 -15.46 2.33 13.37
N ALA A 28 -15.38 3.66 13.33
CA ALA A 28 -16.53 4.51 13.61
C ALA A 28 -17.65 4.36 12.59
N ALA A 29 -17.35 4.28 11.29
CA ALA A 29 -18.36 4.03 10.26
C ALA A 29 -19.06 2.68 10.47
N LEU A 30 -18.29 1.60 10.71
CA LEU A 30 -18.84 0.27 11.00
C LEU A 30 -19.72 0.28 12.24
N CYS A 31 -19.27 0.88 13.35
CA CYS A 31 -20.05 0.96 14.59
C CYS A 31 -21.35 1.75 14.41
N ARG A 32 -21.36 2.82 13.60
CA ARG A 32 -22.60 3.58 13.29
C ARG A 32 -23.59 2.77 12.46
N ILE A 33 -23.09 1.90 11.59
CA ILE A 33 -23.94 1.02 10.78
C ILE A 33 -24.53 -0.10 11.65
N LEU A 34 -23.72 -0.72 12.51
CA LEU A 34 -24.15 -1.83 13.37
C LEU A 34 -25.05 -1.37 14.52
N TRP A 35 -24.79 -0.17 15.07
CA TRP A 35 -25.53 0.40 16.20
C TRP A 35 -25.95 1.85 15.95
N PRO A 36 -26.83 2.08 14.96
CA PRO A 36 -27.28 3.43 14.61
C PRO A 36 -27.92 4.12 15.81
N ARG A 37 -27.70 5.43 15.96
CA ARG A 37 -28.47 6.27 16.89
C ARG A 37 -29.72 6.78 16.18
N GLU A 38 -30.75 7.15 16.95
CA GLU A 38 -31.93 7.82 16.41
C GLU A 38 -31.58 9.12 15.64
N THR A 39 -30.48 9.76 16.03
CA THR A 39 -29.95 10.97 15.38
C THR A 39 -29.15 10.69 14.10
N ASP A 40 -28.77 9.43 13.84
CA ASP A 40 -27.94 9.07 12.69
C ASP A 40 -28.82 8.86 11.46
N SER A 41 -29.25 9.97 10.84
CA SER A 41 -30.09 9.99 9.63
C SER A 41 -29.40 9.50 8.35
N ALA A 42 -28.14 9.05 8.44
CA ALA A 42 -27.28 8.74 7.30
C ALA A 42 -27.13 7.23 7.00
N THR A 43 -27.57 6.33 7.88
CA THR A 43 -27.43 4.89 7.66
C THR A 43 -28.60 4.35 6.83
N THR A 44 -28.32 3.92 5.61
CA THR A 44 -29.28 3.29 4.71
C THR A 44 -29.27 1.76 4.85
N GLU A 45 -30.29 1.09 4.32
CA GLU A 45 -30.32 -0.38 4.23
C GLU A 45 -29.10 -0.94 3.47
N ALA A 46 -28.65 -0.24 2.42
CA ALA A 46 -27.45 -0.60 1.69
C ALA A 46 -26.18 -0.56 2.57
N ASN A 47 -26.09 0.40 3.50
CA ASN A 47 -24.97 0.44 4.45
C ASN A 47 -25.03 -0.75 5.41
N ALA A 48 -26.21 -1.07 5.95
CA ALA A 48 -26.38 -2.24 6.81
C ALA A 48 -26.03 -3.54 6.07
N HIS A 49 -26.49 -3.67 4.83
CA HIS A 49 -26.18 -4.82 3.97
C HIS A 49 -24.67 -4.98 3.76
N VAL A 50 -23.99 -3.90 3.33
CA VAL A 50 -22.54 -3.97 3.06
C VAL A 50 -21.76 -4.35 4.31
N ALA A 51 -22.15 -3.87 5.49
CA ALA A 51 -21.48 -4.22 6.73
C ALA A 51 -21.62 -5.70 7.09
N HIS A 52 -22.82 -6.27 6.95
CA HIS A 52 -23.03 -7.71 7.18
C HIS A 52 -22.26 -8.55 6.15
N ALA A 53 -22.35 -8.19 4.87
CA ALA A 53 -21.60 -8.87 3.81
C ALA A 53 -20.08 -8.78 4.03
N TYR A 54 -19.58 -7.62 4.49
CA TYR A 54 -18.18 -7.41 4.81
C TYR A 54 -17.71 -8.33 5.95
N LEU A 55 -18.55 -8.52 6.98
CA LEU A 55 -18.29 -9.42 8.10
C LEU A 55 -18.58 -10.90 7.79
N GLY A 56 -19.06 -11.23 6.58
CA GLY A 56 -19.40 -12.61 6.20
C GLY A 56 -20.68 -13.12 6.88
N LEU A 57 -21.58 -12.21 7.25
CA LEU A 57 -22.81 -12.50 7.98
C LEU A 57 -24.04 -12.41 7.08
N PRO A 58 -25.10 -13.21 7.35
CA PRO A 58 -26.33 -13.14 6.58
C PRO A 58 -27.11 -11.83 6.85
N PHE A 59 -27.81 -11.35 5.81
CA PHE A 59 -28.66 -10.16 5.87
C PHE A 59 -29.97 -10.38 5.10
N PRO A 60 -31.15 -9.91 5.58
CA PRO A 60 -31.41 -9.43 6.95
C PRO A 60 -31.63 -10.59 7.92
N GLY A 61 -31.44 -10.39 9.23
CA GLY A 61 -31.95 -11.32 10.26
C GLY A 61 -30.95 -11.98 11.18
N ALA A 62 -29.67 -11.59 11.14
CA ALA A 62 -28.67 -12.12 12.05
C ALA A 62 -28.36 -11.10 13.16
N HIS A 63 -29.08 -11.19 14.29
CA HIS A 63 -28.72 -10.43 15.49
C HIS A 63 -27.49 -11.06 16.14
N HIS A 64 -26.31 -10.58 15.76
CA HIS A 64 -25.07 -11.01 16.40
C HIS A 64 -24.75 -10.13 17.60
N ASN A 65 -24.35 -10.79 18.69
CA ASN A 65 -23.72 -10.10 19.82
C ASN A 65 -22.26 -9.84 19.44
N PHE A 66 -21.98 -8.64 18.91
CA PHE A 66 -20.64 -8.29 18.47
C PHE A 66 -19.71 -7.93 19.64
N GLU A 67 -18.43 -8.24 19.47
CA GLU A 67 -17.34 -7.72 20.29
C GLU A 67 -16.28 -7.19 19.32
N ILE A 68 -16.06 -5.88 19.30
CA ILE A 68 -15.21 -5.22 18.30
C ILE A 68 -13.99 -4.62 19.00
N THR A 69 -12.82 -5.16 18.68
CA THR A 69 -11.54 -4.58 19.06
C THR A 69 -10.99 -3.81 17.87
N THR A 70 -10.92 -2.49 17.96
CA THR A 70 -10.30 -1.64 16.95
C THR A 70 -8.94 -1.15 17.42
N THR A 71 -7.97 -1.10 16.50
CA THR A 71 -6.57 -0.86 16.86
C THR A 71 -5.89 0.16 15.95
N SER A 72 -4.90 0.88 16.49
CA SER A 72 -3.92 1.65 15.72
C SER A 72 -2.50 1.13 15.96
N PHE A 73 -1.62 1.30 14.97
CA PHE A 73 -0.18 1.07 15.14
C PHE A 73 0.47 2.23 15.91
N ASP A 74 0.13 3.48 15.56
CA ASP A 74 0.60 4.67 16.28
C ASP A 74 0.08 4.60 17.74
N ASP A 75 0.89 5.07 18.70
CA ASP A 75 0.40 5.26 20.07
C ASP A 75 -0.64 6.41 20.15
N HIS A 76 -1.36 6.53 21.26
CA HIS A 76 -2.41 7.55 21.39
C HIS A 76 -1.92 8.99 21.16
N THR A 77 -0.72 9.32 21.63
CA THR A 77 -0.13 10.66 21.49
C THR A 77 0.31 10.93 20.05
N GLU A 78 0.98 9.96 19.43
CA GLU A 78 1.40 10.01 18.03
C GLU A 78 0.21 10.11 17.08
N LEU A 79 -0.83 9.32 17.32
CA LEU A 79 -2.08 9.32 16.58
C LEU A 79 -2.72 10.72 16.59
N LEU A 80 -2.94 11.32 17.76
CA LEU A 80 -3.59 12.64 17.84
C LEU A 80 -2.74 13.76 17.25
N LYS A 81 -1.41 13.64 17.31
CA LYS A 81 -0.50 14.58 16.64
C LYS A 81 -0.61 14.48 15.12
N LYS A 82 -0.78 13.26 14.60
CA LYS A 82 -0.82 12.95 13.16
C LYS A 82 -2.21 13.17 12.55
N TYR A 83 -3.25 12.90 13.34
CA TYR A 83 -4.66 12.95 12.97
C TYR A 83 -5.47 13.62 14.10
N PRO A 84 -5.40 14.96 14.24
CA PRO A 84 -6.15 15.67 15.28
C PRO A 84 -7.66 15.41 15.22
N GLU A 85 -8.21 15.13 14.03
CA GLU A 85 -9.62 14.77 13.84
C GLU A 85 -10.01 13.47 14.54
N SER A 86 -9.05 12.60 14.88
CA SER A 86 -9.32 11.34 15.56
C SER A 86 -9.83 11.55 16.98
N LYS A 87 -9.64 12.72 17.58
CA LYS A 87 -10.10 13.00 18.94
C LYS A 87 -11.61 12.76 19.10
N GLU A 88 -12.42 13.35 18.22
CA GLU A 88 -13.88 13.18 18.25
C GLU A 88 -14.30 11.75 17.92
N ILE A 89 -13.55 11.08 17.04
CA ILE A 89 -13.78 9.68 16.66
C ILE A 89 -13.52 8.75 17.85
N LEU A 90 -12.44 8.97 18.60
CA LEU A 90 -12.10 8.23 19.81
C LEU A 90 -13.12 8.46 20.91
N GLU A 91 -13.52 9.70 21.16
CA GLU A 91 -14.59 10.03 22.11
C GLU A 91 -15.89 9.28 21.78
N PHE A 92 -16.23 9.13 20.50
CA PHE A 92 -17.35 8.31 20.06
C PHE A 92 -17.13 6.82 20.35
N LEU A 93 -16.01 6.24 19.90
CA LEU A 93 -15.70 4.81 20.03
C LEU A 93 -15.56 4.35 21.48
N GLN A 94 -15.01 5.20 22.34
CA GLN A 94 -14.79 4.94 23.77
C GLN A 94 -15.98 5.39 24.65
N SER A 95 -17.07 5.87 24.04
CA SER A 95 -18.26 6.25 24.80
C SER A 95 -18.81 5.06 25.60
N SER A 96 -19.35 5.32 26.79
CA SER A 96 -19.89 4.27 27.67
C SER A 96 -20.94 3.39 26.99
N ARG A 97 -21.67 3.93 26.01
CA ARG A 97 -22.61 3.17 25.17
C ARG A 97 -21.91 2.10 24.35
N LEU A 98 -20.86 2.45 23.61
CA LEU A 98 -20.17 1.50 22.75
C LEU A 98 -19.32 0.52 23.56
N ALA A 99 -18.73 0.96 24.69
CA ALA A 99 -18.08 0.06 25.63
C ALA A 99 -19.05 -1.00 26.18
N ALA A 100 -20.29 -0.62 26.54
CA ALA A 100 -21.32 -1.55 26.98
C ALA A 100 -21.80 -2.52 25.87
N LEU A 101 -21.63 -2.13 24.61
CA LEU A 101 -21.90 -2.96 23.43
C LEU A 101 -20.68 -3.79 23.00
N GLY A 102 -19.59 -3.79 23.78
CA GLY A 102 -18.40 -4.62 23.51
C GLY A 102 -17.40 -4.02 22.52
N VAL A 103 -17.39 -2.70 22.33
CA VAL A 103 -16.36 -2.01 21.54
C VAL A 103 -15.17 -1.61 22.42
N GLN A 104 -13.96 -1.95 21.98
CA GLN A 104 -12.72 -1.60 22.64
C GLN A 104 -11.74 -0.94 21.65
N VAL A 105 -11.01 0.06 22.12
CA VAL A 105 -9.94 0.74 21.36
C VAL A 105 -8.59 0.38 21.98
N LEU A 106 -7.65 -0.09 21.16
CA LEU A 106 -6.26 -0.33 21.54
C LEU A 106 -5.30 0.48 20.64
N HIS A 107 -4.11 0.79 21.15
CA HIS A 107 -3.06 1.52 20.45
C HIS A 107 -1.74 0.75 20.52
N GLY A 108 -0.79 1.04 19.63
CA GLY A 108 0.50 0.34 19.61
C GLY A 108 0.41 -1.11 19.14
N VAL A 109 -0.66 -1.50 18.45
CA VAL A 109 -0.86 -2.89 18.02
C VAL A 109 -0.16 -3.13 16.69
N ASN A 110 0.78 -4.07 16.69
CA ASN A 110 1.54 -4.47 15.52
C ASN A 110 0.89 -5.68 14.83
N ALA A 111 0.59 -5.55 13.54
CA ALA A 111 -0.17 -6.55 12.77
C ALA A 111 0.57 -7.89 12.57
N TRP A 112 1.88 -7.95 12.83
CA TRP A 112 2.67 -9.18 12.77
C TRP A 112 3.12 -9.71 14.14
N GLU A 113 2.67 -9.11 15.25
CA GLU A 113 2.94 -9.55 16.63
C GLU A 113 1.63 -9.79 17.41
N LEU A 114 0.56 -10.21 16.72
CA LEU A 114 -0.78 -10.34 17.31
C LEU A 114 -0.84 -11.35 18.45
N ARG A 115 -0.05 -12.43 18.37
CA ARG A 115 0.02 -13.44 19.44
C ARG A 115 0.53 -12.84 20.76
N ASP A 116 1.49 -11.93 20.70
CA ASP A 116 2.06 -11.31 21.89
C ASP A 116 1.08 -10.29 22.51
N GLN A 117 0.21 -9.71 21.68
CA GLN A 117 -0.81 -8.75 22.10
C GLN A 117 -2.06 -9.41 22.70
N PHE A 118 -2.54 -10.50 22.10
CA PHE A 118 -3.82 -11.12 22.44
C PHE A 118 -3.69 -12.53 23.09
N GLY A 119 -2.48 -13.06 23.15
CA GLY A 119 -2.20 -14.38 23.73
C GLY A 119 -2.70 -15.55 22.89
N THR A 120 -2.83 -16.72 23.53
CA THR A 120 -3.26 -17.98 22.88
C THR A 120 -4.71 -18.33 23.12
N GLU A 121 -5.45 -17.59 23.94
CA GLU A 121 -6.85 -17.90 24.26
C GLU A 121 -7.82 -17.04 23.46
N GLU A 122 -7.41 -15.82 23.11
CA GLU A 122 -8.26 -14.91 22.36
C GLU A 122 -8.31 -15.31 20.88
N ARG A 123 -9.53 -15.47 20.38
CA ARG A 123 -9.81 -15.81 18.99
C ARG A 123 -10.84 -14.87 18.40
N PHE A 124 -10.61 -14.46 17.16
CA PHE A 124 -11.48 -13.56 16.42
C PHE A 124 -12.16 -14.30 15.27
N ASN A 125 -13.45 -14.06 15.08
CA ASN A 125 -14.17 -14.59 13.92
C ASN A 125 -13.78 -13.82 12.65
N VAL A 126 -13.56 -12.51 12.75
CA VAL A 126 -13.13 -11.70 11.61
C VAL A 126 -11.95 -10.84 12.00
N VAL A 127 -10.88 -10.90 11.21
CA VAL A 127 -9.75 -9.95 11.31
C VAL A 127 -9.72 -9.08 10.07
N ILE A 128 -9.79 -7.77 10.26
CA ILE A 128 -9.91 -6.77 9.20
C ILE A 128 -8.63 -5.96 9.13
N TRP A 129 -8.02 -5.85 7.95
CA TRP A 129 -6.91 -4.92 7.71
C TRP A 129 -7.12 -4.15 6.40
N ASN A 130 -7.60 -2.92 6.53
CA ASN A 130 -7.90 -2.06 5.39
C ASN A 130 -6.67 -1.27 4.94
N HIS A 131 -6.31 -1.41 3.67
CA HIS A 131 -5.24 -0.67 3.00
C HIS A 131 -3.90 -0.65 3.77
N PRO A 132 -3.35 -1.83 4.17
CA PRO A 132 -2.09 -1.92 4.89
C PRO A 132 -0.95 -1.22 4.14
N HIS A 133 -0.12 -0.46 4.85
CA HIS A 133 0.96 0.31 4.22
C HIS A 133 2.10 0.67 5.18
N LEU A 134 3.34 0.48 4.71
CA LEU A 134 4.58 0.75 5.46
C LEU A 134 5.00 2.23 5.49
N GLY A 135 4.33 3.08 4.72
CA GLY A 135 4.72 4.48 4.51
C GLY A 135 5.68 4.66 3.33
N THR A 136 6.30 3.57 2.86
CA THR A 136 7.10 3.51 1.63
C THR A 136 6.33 2.79 0.52
N GLU A 137 6.69 2.97 -0.76
CA GLU A 137 6.08 2.22 -1.87
C GLU A 137 7.01 1.09 -2.38
N ASP A 138 7.52 0.26 -1.45
CA ASP A 138 8.36 -0.91 -1.79
C ASP A 138 7.53 -2.21 -1.80
N PHE A 139 7.22 -2.73 -2.98
CA PHE A 139 6.40 -3.93 -3.13
C PHE A 139 7.04 -5.19 -2.52
N ARG A 140 8.37 -5.27 -2.40
CA ARG A 140 9.05 -6.41 -1.76
C ARG A 140 8.83 -6.39 -0.27
N LEU A 141 8.98 -5.23 0.37
CA LEU A 141 8.70 -5.08 1.79
C LEU A 141 7.22 -5.35 2.10
N HIS A 142 6.29 -4.92 1.24
CA HIS A 142 4.88 -5.26 1.43
C HIS A 142 4.61 -6.76 1.27
N ARG A 143 5.27 -7.44 0.33
CA ARG A 143 5.17 -8.90 0.23
C ARG A 143 5.63 -9.59 1.52
N PHE A 144 6.76 -9.17 2.09
CA PHE A 144 7.24 -9.73 3.35
C PHE A 144 6.31 -9.39 4.52
N LEU A 145 5.79 -8.15 4.57
CA LEU A 145 4.77 -7.75 5.54
C LEU A 145 3.54 -8.65 5.48
N MET A 146 3.05 -8.98 4.27
CA MET A 146 1.90 -9.88 4.11
C MET A 146 2.19 -11.28 4.63
N ALA A 147 3.37 -11.85 4.38
CA ALA A 147 3.76 -13.14 4.95
C ALA A 147 3.74 -13.13 6.48
N HIS A 148 4.37 -12.12 7.10
CA HIS A 148 4.42 -11.98 8.56
C HIS A 148 3.04 -11.73 9.18
N PHE A 149 2.22 -10.93 8.51
CA PHE A 149 0.82 -10.73 8.90
C PHE A 149 -0.01 -12.00 8.84
N PHE A 150 0.05 -12.75 7.74
CA PHE A 150 -0.76 -13.97 7.61
C PHE A 150 -0.34 -15.05 8.61
N GLN A 151 0.96 -15.14 8.93
CA GLN A 151 1.42 -16.02 10.00
C GLN A 151 0.89 -15.56 11.37
N SER A 152 0.97 -14.26 11.65
CA SER A 152 0.52 -13.72 12.93
C SER A 152 -0.99 -13.83 13.09
N VAL A 153 -1.79 -13.57 12.05
CA VAL A 153 -3.25 -13.62 12.12
C VAL A 153 -3.75 -15.06 12.27
N ALA A 154 -3.06 -16.03 11.67
CA ALA A 154 -3.41 -17.45 11.84
C ALA A 154 -3.38 -17.89 13.32
N SER A 155 -2.55 -17.26 14.16
CA SER A 155 -2.52 -17.58 15.61
C SER A 155 -3.70 -17.03 16.42
N VAL A 156 -4.42 -16.03 15.91
CA VAL A 156 -5.53 -15.36 16.62
C VAL A 156 -6.87 -15.48 15.88
N LEU A 157 -6.90 -16.06 14.68
CA LEU A 157 -8.13 -16.33 13.94
C LEU A 157 -8.82 -17.57 14.52
N SER A 158 -10.13 -17.48 14.76
CA SER A 158 -10.93 -18.63 15.17
C SER A 158 -10.92 -19.71 14.09
N SER A 159 -10.94 -20.98 14.51
CA SER A 159 -11.13 -22.13 13.63
C SER A 159 -12.61 -22.43 13.34
N ASP A 160 -13.53 -21.63 13.90
CA ASP A 160 -14.97 -21.80 13.66
C ASP A 160 -15.31 -21.58 12.18
N PRO A 161 -16.26 -22.36 11.63
CA PRO A 161 -16.76 -22.15 10.27
C PRO A 161 -17.23 -20.71 10.04
N GLY A 162 -16.82 -20.11 8.93
CA GLY A 162 -17.13 -18.73 8.58
C GLY A 162 -16.13 -17.70 9.11
N SER A 163 -15.18 -18.10 9.96
CA SER A 163 -14.11 -17.20 10.39
C SER A 163 -13.17 -16.86 9.24
N CYS A 164 -12.74 -15.60 9.16
CA CYS A 164 -11.99 -15.12 8.00
C CYS A 164 -11.14 -13.88 8.27
N VAL A 165 -10.20 -13.65 7.35
CA VAL A 165 -9.36 -12.45 7.29
C VAL A 165 -9.79 -11.61 6.09
N CYS A 166 -10.08 -10.34 6.33
CA CYS A 166 -10.50 -9.36 5.34
C CYS A 166 -9.36 -8.37 5.08
N VAL A 167 -8.80 -8.37 3.88
CA VAL A 167 -7.76 -7.41 3.46
C VAL A 167 -8.28 -6.57 2.30
N SER A 168 -8.37 -5.26 2.48
CA SER A 168 -8.77 -4.34 1.40
C SER A 168 -7.55 -3.71 0.74
N LEU A 169 -7.44 -3.80 -0.58
CA LEU A 169 -6.29 -3.33 -1.36
C LEU A 169 -6.72 -2.56 -2.60
N VAL A 170 -5.90 -1.62 -3.05
CA VAL A 170 -6.09 -1.00 -4.37
C VAL A 170 -5.75 -2.01 -5.45
N GLU A 171 -6.55 -2.05 -6.51
CA GLU A 171 -6.39 -2.95 -7.65
C GLU A 171 -4.93 -3.06 -8.13
N GLY A 172 -4.43 -4.30 -8.21
CA GLY A 172 -3.09 -4.65 -8.63
C GLY A 172 -2.06 -4.64 -7.49
N GLN A 173 -2.41 -4.21 -6.27
CA GLN A 173 -1.52 -4.40 -5.11
C GLN A 173 -1.48 -5.85 -4.68
N GLU A 174 -2.62 -6.55 -4.67
CA GLU A 174 -2.72 -7.95 -4.28
C GLU A 174 -1.80 -8.85 -5.12
N THR A 175 -1.72 -8.59 -6.42
CA THR A 175 -0.83 -9.31 -7.34
C THR A 175 0.64 -8.94 -7.11
N ARG A 176 0.95 -7.65 -6.93
CA ARG A 176 2.34 -7.18 -6.74
C ARG A 176 2.94 -7.58 -5.39
N TRP A 177 2.09 -7.69 -4.38
CA TRP A 177 2.48 -8.11 -3.03
C TRP A 177 2.34 -9.62 -2.86
N ASP A 178 1.87 -10.32 -3.89
CA ASP A 178 1.72 -11.78 -3.91
C ASP A 178 0.86 -12.28 -2.73
N CYS A 179 -0.21 -11.54 -2.39
CA CYS A 179 -1.00 -11.72 -1.17
C CYS A 179 -1.54 -13.14 -1.04
N VAL A 180 -2.01 -13.73 -2.14
CA VAL A 180 -2.57 -15.10 -2.13
C VAL A 180 -1.50 -16.13 -1.76
N ALA A 181 -0.31 -16.04 -2.35
CA ALA A 181 0.76 -16.97 -2.01
C ALA A 181 1.33 -16.71 -0.60
N GLN A 182 1.30 -15.46 -0.12
CA GLN A 182 1.71 -15.17 1.26
C GLN A 182 0.70 -15.74 2.28
N ALA A 183 -0.61 -15.66 2.00
CA ALA A 183 -1.65 -16.25 2.84
C ALA A 183 -1.57 -17.78 2.89
N ALA A 184 -1.35 -18.41 1.73
CA ALA A 184 -1.27 -19.87 1.61
C ALA A 184 -0.15 -20.50 2.45
N ARG A 185 0.92 -19.73 2.76
CA ARG A 185 1.99 -20.17 3.67
C ARG A 185 1.52 -20.41 5.11
N SER A 186 0.37 -19.84 5.48
CA SER A 186 -0.24 -19.91 6.81
C SER A 186 -1.58 -20.64 6.77
N ASP A 187 -1.76 -21.55 5.81
CA ASP A 187 -3.00 -22.34 5.57
C ASP A 187 -4.27 -21.50 5.33
N LEU A 188 -4.09 -20.22 5.01
CA LEU A 188 -5.15 -19.28 4.68
C LEU A 188 -5.29 -19.19 3.17
N GLY A 189 -6.38 -19.72 2.64
CA GLY A 189 -6.68 -19.63 1.23
C GLY A 189 -7.68 -18.53 0.91
N LEU A 190 -7.57 -17.99 -0.31
CA LEU A 190 -8.48 -16.95 -0.79
C LEU A 190 -9.87 -17.58 -1.08
N SER A 191 -10.88 -17.13 -0.33
CA SER A 191 -12.26 -17.62 -0.47
C SER A 191 -13.15 -16.66 -1.25
N GLN A 192 -12.90 -15.36 -1.18
CA GLN A 192 -13.74 -14.36 -1.86
C GLN A 192 -12.94 -13.14 -2.32
N ILE A 193 -13.33 -12.59 -3.48
CA ILE A 193 -12.97 -11.23 -3.90
C ILE A 193 -14.25 -10.42 -4.11
N ALA A 194 -14.27 -9.19 -3.59
CA ALA A 194 -15.38 -8.27 -3.75
C ALA A 194 -14.89 -6.83 -3.99
N LEU A 195 -15.72 -5.99 -4.61
CA LEU A 195 -15.45 -4.55 -4.71
C LEU A 195 -15.57 -3.91 -3.32
N PHE A 196 -14.59 -3.09 -2.94
CA PHE A 196 -14.65 -2.28 -1.73
C PHE A 196 -15.01 -0.84 -2.10
N ASP A 197 -16.29 -0.50 -1.95
CA ASP A 197 -16.79 0.85 -2.19
C ASP A 197 -16.79 1.66 -0.88
N GLU A 198 -15.86 2.60 -0.79
CA GLU A 198 -15.70 3.52 0.34
C GLU A 198 -16.94 4.41 0.56
N THR A 199 -17.74 4.66 -0.48
CA THR A 199 -18.92 5.53 -0.37
C THR A 199 -20.06 4.88 0.43
N LEU A 200 -20.03 3.55 0.57
CA LEU A 200 -20.97 2.80 1.40
C LEU A 200 -20.62 2.82 2.89
N TRP A 201 -19.57 3.54 3.29
CA TRP A 201 -19.13 3.67 4.68
C TRP A 201 -19.16 5.14 5.13
N PRO A 202 -20.32 5.64 5.59
CA PRO A 202 -20.48 7.06 5.94
C PRO A 202 -19.45 7.54 6.96
N GLY A 203 -18.67 8.55 6.57
CA GLY A 203 -17.60 9.14 7.40
C GLY A 203 -16.26 8.42 7.34
N TYR A 204 -16.14 7.29 6.63
CA TYR A 204 -14.86 6.63 6.44
C TYR A 204 -13.96 7.44 5.50
N VAL A 205 -12.71 7.67 5.93
CA VAL A 205 -11.70 8.38 5.13
C VAL A 205 -10.47 7.51 4.97
N VAL A 206 -10.16 7.14 3.73
CA VAL A 206 -8.95 6.40 3.40
C VAL A 206 -7.72 7.32 3.48
N LYS A 207 -6.92 7.18 4.54
CA LYS A 207 -5.72 7.99 4.85
C LYS A 207 -4.43 7.19 4.67
N ARG A 208 -3.36 7.81 4.12
CA ARG A 208 -2.00 7.24 4.06
C ARG A 208 -1.27 7.52 5.37
N ASN A 209 -0.60 6.48 5.91
CA ASN A 209 0.21 6.53 7.14
C ASN A 209 1.36 7.54 7.15
N LYS A 210 1.77 8.08 5.98
CA LYS A 210 2.95 8.95 5.87
C LYS A 210 2.69 10.42 6.24
N HIS A 211 1.58 11.01 5.77
CA HIS A 211 1.29 12.46 5.94
C HIS A 211 -0.20 12.78 6.14
N GLY A 212 -1.04 11.76 6.42
CA GLY A 212 -2.50 11.93 6.50
C GLY A 212 -3.20 12.33 5.19
N GLY A 213 -2.49 12.31 4.05
CA GLY A 213 -3.07 12.46 2.73
C GLY A 213 -3.81 11.21 2.26
N SER A 214 -4.83 11.34 1.41
CA SER A 214 -5.61 10.19 0.93
C SER A 214 -4.81 9.25 0.00
N PHE A 215 -5.11 7.94 0.03
CA PHE A 215 -4.51 6.96 -0.91
C PHE A 215 -4.83 7.30 -2.38
N LYS A 216 -5.99 7.90 -2.65
CA LYS A 216 -6.45 8.28 -3.99
C LYS A 216 -6.01 9.70 -4.32
N ASN A 217 -4.76 9.82 -4.75
CA ASN A 217 -4.17 11.11 -5.11
C ASN A 217 -4.93 11.74 -6.29
N LEU A 218 -5.56 12.90 -6.08
CA LEU A 218 -6.28 13.67 -7.11
C LEU A 218 -5.39 13.96 -8.33
N HIS A 219 -4.08 14.12 -8.11
CA HIS A 219 -3.11 14.31 -9.19
C HIS A 219 -3.01 13.07 -10.10
N THR A 220 -2.91 11.87 -9.52
CA THR A 220 -2.87 10.62 -10.30
C THR A 220 -4.20 10.33 -10.99
N LYS A 221 -5.33 10.58 -10.32
CA LYS A 221 -6.69 10.44 -10.90
C LYS A 221 -6.87 11.31 -12.15
N LYS A 222 -6.35 12.56 -12.13
CA LYS A 222 -6.35 13.46 -13.29
C LYS A 222 -5.47 12.97 -14.45
N HIS A 223 -4.35 12.29 -14.16
CA HIS A 223 -3.39 11.84 -15.18
C HIS A 223 -3.69 10.47 -15.79
N THR A 224 -4.29 9.54 -15.05
CA THR A 224 -4.55 8.17 -15.54
C THR A 224 -5.94 7.98 -16.11
N GLY A 225 -6.93 8.79 -15.73
CA GLY A 225 -8.31 8.66 -16.20
C GLY A 225 -8.98 7.33 -15.86
N SER A 226 -8.37 6.50 -15.01
CA SER A 226 -8.96 5.27 -14.46
C SER A 226 -9.20 5.47 -12.97
N GLU A 227 -10.35 5.00 -12.51
CA GLU A 227 -10.65 4.93 -11.08
C GLU A 227 -9.68 3.95 -10.42
N MET A 228 -9.07 4.35 -9.30
CA MET A 228 -8.28 3.45 -8.46
C MET A 228 -9.27 2.70 -7.58
N LYS A 229 -9.83 1.62 -8.11
CA LYS A 229 -10.78 0.76 -7.39
C LYS A 229 -10.05 0.00 -6.28
N SER A 230 -10.74 -0.21 -5.16
CA SER A 230 -10.29 -1.04 -4.07
C SER A 230 -11.06 -2.36 -4.11
N HIS A 231 -10.40 -3.48 -3.83
CA HIS A 231 -11.01 -4.79 -3.67
C HIS A 231 -10.83 -5.27 -2.24
N LEU A 232 -11.84 -5.93 -1.71
CA LEU A 232 -11.78 -6.74 -0.51
C LEU A 232 -11.39 -8.17 -0.92
N LEU A 233 -10.35 -8.69 -0.29
CA LEU A 233 -9.95 -10.09 -0.38
C LEU A 233 -10.27 -10.77 0.96
N ARG A 234 -11.01 -11.88 0.91
CA ARG A 234 -11.34 -12.70 2.08
C ARG A 234 -10.51 -13.97 2.06
N PHE A 235 -9.85 -14.26 3.16
CA PHE A 235 -9.08 -15.48 3.36
C PHE A 235 -9.67 -16.29 4.51
N ALA A 236 -9.66 -17.62 4.41
CA ALA A 236 -10.12 -18.52 5.45
C ALA A 236 -9.26 -19.80 5.48
N PHE A 237 -9.23 -20.47 6.62
CA PHE A 237 -8.48 -21.73 6.76
C PHE A 237 -9.01 -22.78 5.79
N GLY A 238 -8.08 -23.44 5.08
CA GLY A 238 -8.40 -24.57 4.20
C GLY A 238 -9.23 -24.22 2.95
N ALA A 239 -9.49 -22.95 2.66
CA ALA A 239 -10.21 -22.54 1.45
C ALA A 239 -9.34 -22.75 0.21
N ALA A 240 -9.84 -23.48 -0.80
CA ALA A 240 -9.15 -23.62 -2.10
C ALA A 240 -10.02 -23.14 -3.28
N GLN A 241 -11.29 -22.82 -3.02
CA GLN A 241 -12.25 -22.38 -4.04
C GLN A 241 -12.50 -20.87 -3.89
N ILE A 242 -12.27 -20.13 -4.97
CA ILE A 242 -12.46 -18.68 -5.02
C ILE A 242 -13.86 -18.40 -5.54
N GLU A 243 -14.70 -17.78 -4.71
CA GLU A 243 -15.97 -17.21 -5.16
C GLU A 243 -15.78 -15.72 -5.51
N TRP A 244 -16.03 -15.38 -6.78
CA TRP A 244 -16.24 -13.99 -7.15
C TRP A 244 -17.67 -13.60 -6.78
N LYS A 245 -17.82 -12.84 -5.69
CA LYS A 245 -19.09 -12.34 -5.23
C LYS A 245 -18.87 -10.92 -4.73
N GLY A 246 -19.38 -9.92 -5.44
CA GLY A 246 -19.37 -8.54 -4.97
C GLY A 246 -20.02 -8.44 -3.59
N LEU A 247 -19.60 -7.44 -2.80
CA LEU A 247 -20.32 -7.07 -1.57
C LEU A 247 -21.76 -6.64 -1.87
N SER A 248 -22.04 -6.38 -3.15
CA SER A 248 -23.29 -5.93 -3.76
C SER A 248 -23.89 -6.93 -4.78
N ASP A 249 -23.54 -8.21 -4.74
CA ASP A 249 -24.08 -9.23 -5.68
C ASP A 249 -25.13 -10.14 -5.03
N THR A 250 -25.87 -9.64 -4.04
CA THR A 250 -27.00 -10.36 -3.45
C THR A 250 -28.29 -10.09 -4.24
N PRO A 251 -29.31 -10.96 -4.17
CA PRO A 251 -30.62 -10.70 -4.78
C PRO A 251 -31.26 -9.37 -4.34
N ILE A 252 -30.90 -8.88 -3.16
CA ILE A 252 -31.32 -7.58 -2.62
C ILE A 252 -30.69 -6.45 -3.42
N ASP A 253 -29.43 -6.59 -3.83
CA ASP A 253 -28.75 -5.57 -4.64
C ASP A 253 -29.34 -5.46 -6.04
N GLN A 254 -29.72 -6.57 -6.69
CA GLN A 254 -30.44 -6.52 -7.98
C GLN A 254 -31.78 -5.76 -7.86
N ALA A 255 -32.44 -5.84 -6.70
CA ALA A 255 -33.65 -5.08 -6.42
C ALA A 255 -33.36 -3.60 -6.11
N LEU A 256 -32.24 -3.28 -5.48
CA LEU A 256 -31.81 -1.91 -5.18
C LEU A 256 -31.21 -1.19 -6.42
N THR A 257 -30.48 -1.89 -7.30
CA THR A 257 -29.91 -1.34 -8.55
C THR A 257 -30.91 -1.27 -9.70
N ALA A 258 -32.03 -2.00 -9.67
CA ALA A 258 -33.11 -1.84 -10.67
C ALA A 258 -33.67 -0.40 -10.71
N ASN A 259 -33.47 0.40 -9.67
CA ASN A 259 -33.85 1.82 -9.59
C ASN A 259 -32.73 2.81 -9.95
N GLY A 260 -31.51 2.34 -10.28
CA GLY A 260 -30.36 3.18 -10.65
C GLY A 260 -29.60 2.60 -11.85
N GLY A 261 -29.66 3.29 -13.00
CA GLY A 261 -29.20 2.80 -14.31
C GLY A 261 -27.84 2.08 -14.34
N HIS A 262 -27.84 0.87 -14.90
CA HIS A 262 -26.71 -0.07 -14.95
C HIS A 262 -25.70 0.20 -16.08
N SER A 263 -24.45 -0.23 -15.82
CA SER A 263 -23.56 -0.85 -16.81
C SER A 263 -23.20 -2.25 -16.33
N SER A 264 -23.37 -3.26 -17.19
CA SER A 264 -23.19 -4.70 -16.91
C SER A 264 -21.75 -5.15 -17.16
N MET A 265 -21.19 -5.98 -16.28
CA MET A 265 -19.96 -6.75 -16.54
C MET A 265 -20.18 -8.23 -16.25
N GLN A 266 -19.76 -9.07 -17.21
CA GLN A 266 -19.94 -10.51 -17.25
C GLN A 266 -19.00 -11.25 -16.27
N THR A 267 -19.53 -12.32 -15.68
CA THR A 267 -18.81 -13.30 -14.86
C THR A 267 -17.98 -14.25 -15.73
N SER A 268 -16.74 -14.52 -15.34
CA SER A 268 -15.93 -15.60 -15.92
C SER A 268 -15.37 -16.47 -14.78
N LYS A 269 -15.73 -17.76 -14.78
CA LYS A 269 -15.11 -18.78 -13.92
C LYS A 269 -13.66 -18.99 -14.36
N LEU A 270 -12.73 -18.94 -13.41
CA LEU A 270 -11.33 -19.32 -13.59
C LEU A 270 -11.07 -20.57 -12.75
N ASP A 271 -10.77 -21.68 -13.41
CA ASP A 271 -10.30 -22.90 -12.74
C ASP A 271 -8.81 -22.75 -12.42
N VAL A 272 -8.45 -22.95 -11.15
CA VAL A 272 -7.08 -22.93 -10.65
C VAL A 272 -6.54 -24.37 -10.67
N ILE A 273 -5.47 -24.60 -11.44
CA ILE A 273 -4.68 -25.84 -11.35
C ILE A 273 -3.45 -25.54 -10.46
N PRO A 274 -3.11 -26.41 -9.51
CA PRO A 274 -1.93 -26.24 -8.68
C PRO A 274 -0.70 -26.57 -9.53
N ASP A 275 -0.10 -25.54 -10.14
CA ASP A 275 1.35 -25.44 -10.37
C ASP A 275 1.68 -24.20 -11.25
N GLY A 276 1.88 -23.08 -10.57
CA GLY A 276 3.01 -22.16 -10.79
C GLY A 276 3.29 -21.49 -12.14
N ASN A 277 2.54 -21.70 -13.23
CA ASN A 277 2.81 -21.02 -14.51
C ASN A 277 1.53 -20.61 -15.27
N PHE A 278 1.39 -19.31 -15.53
CA PHE A 278 0.28 -18.71 -16.26
C PHE A 278 0.52 -18.74 -17.77
N VAL A 279 -0.33 -19.46 -18.53
CA VAL A 279 -0.42 -19.35 -19.99
C VAL A 279 -1.86 -19.05 -20.39
N ILE A 280 -2.09 -17.91 -21.03
CA ILE A 280 -3.39 -17.54 -21.62
C ILE A 280 -3.52 -18.29 -22.95
N LYS A 281 -4.42 -19.28 -23.03
CA LYS A 281 -4.89 -19.82 -24.32
C LYS A 281 -6.11 -19.04 -24.79
N ALA A 282 -5.99 -18.36 -25.94
CA ALA A 282 -7.11 -17.80 -26.66
C ALA A 282 -7.78 -18.93 -27.48
N GLY A 283 -8.97 -19.37 -27.07
CA GLY A 283 -9.82 -20.25 -27.84
C GLY A 283 -10.81 -19.42 -28.68
N ALA A 284 -10.67 -19.51 -29.99
CA ALA A 284 -11.66 -19.06 -30.95
C ALA A 284 -12.77 -20.11 -31.06
N GLU A 285 -14.04 -19.69 -31.12
CA GLU A 285 -15.07 -20.47 -31.82
C GLU A 285 -16.22 -19.58 -32.31
N ASN A 286 -16.57 -19.82 -33.56
CA ASN A 286 -17.61 -19.17 -34.36
C ASN A 286 -19.00 -19.42 -33.78
N GLN A 287 -19.84 -18.38 -33.74
CA GLN A 287 -21.27 -18.53 -34.03
C GLN A 287 -21.80 -17.29 -34.75
N GLN A 288 -22.21 -17.53 -35.98
CA GLN A 288 -22.77 -16.58 -36.94
C GLN A 288 -24.27 -16.47 -36.68
N LEU A 289 -24.74 -15.27 -36.29
CA LEU A 289 -26.16 -14.90 -36.28
C LEU A 289 -26.31 -13.57 -37.00
N ASP A 290 -26.90 -13.65 -38.20
CA ASP A 290 -27.31 -12.54 -39.05
C ASP A 290 -28.50 -11.81 -38.42
N VAL A 291 -28.30 -10.54 -38.04
CA VAL A 291 -29.40 -9.57 -37.85
C VAL A 291 -28.99 -8.27 -38.52
N LYS A 292 -29.63 -7.97 -39.66
CA LYS A 292 -29.54 -6.67 -40.34
C LYS A 292 -30.37 -5.63 -39.58
N MET A 293 -29.72 -4.58 -39.10
CA MET A 293 -30.36 -3.28 -38.88
C MET A 293 -29.43 -2.15 -39.33
N ASP A 294 -29.90 -1.40 -40.32
CA ASP A 294 -29.31 -0.16 -40.81
C ASP A 294 -29.38 0.93 -39.74
N VAL A 295 -28.23 1.39 -39.25
CA VAL A 295 -28.11 2.67 -38.53
C VAL A 295 -26.82 3.39 -38.96
N LYS A 296 -26.99 4.66 -39.34
CA LYS A 296 -25.99 5.64 -39.79
C LYS A 296 -24.73 5.72 -38.91
N PRO A 297 -23.55 6.03 -39.49
CA PRO A 297 -22.30 6.15 -38.77
C PRO A 297 -22.25 7.44 -37.94
N CYS A 298 -22.09 7.30 -36.63
CA CYS A 298 -21.58 8.35 -35.76
C CYS A 298 -20.26 7.86 -35.16
N SER A 299 -19.23 8.69 -35.23
CA SER A 299 -17.82 8.38 -34.95
C SER A 299 -17.58 7.64 -33.64
N PRO A 300 -16.70 6.62 -33.59
CA PRO A 300 -16.37 5.94 -32.35
C PRO A 300 -15.46 6.80 -31.48
N ALA A 301 -15.92 7.12 -30.27
CA ALA A 301 -15.08 7.58 -29.18
C ALA A 301 -14.05 6.49 -28.84
N ALA A 302 -12.77 6.81 -29.04
CA ALA A 302 -11.66 5.90 -28.86
C ALA A 302 -11.53 5.41 -27.40
N LYS A 303 -11.70 4.10 -27.18
CA LYS A 303 -11.31 3.43 -25.93
C LYS A 303 -9.82 3.67 -25.67
N LYS A 304 -9.48 4.33 -24.55
CA LYS A 304 -8.07 4.54 -24.18
C LYS A 304 -7.42 3.22 -23.75
N PRO A 305 -6.20 2.91 -24.22
CA PRO A 305 -5.52 1.66 -23.92
C PRO A 305 -5.11 1.56 -22.44
N SER A 306 -5.13 0.33 -21.89
CA SER A 306 -4.65 0.01 -20.54
C SER A 306 -3.22 0.49 -20.28
N ARG A 307 -2.85 0.72 -19.03
CA ARG A 307 -1.53 1.27 -18.63
C ARG A 307 -0.35 0.39 -19.06
N ALA A 308 -0.54 -0.93 -19.11
CA ALA A 308 0.41 -1.88 -19.69
C ALA A 308 0.56 -1.69 -21.21
N ASN A 309 -0.56 -1.49 -21.92
CA ASN A 309 -0.55 -1.12 -23.34
C ASN A 309 0.03 0.28 -23.58
N ALA A 310 -0.11 1.23 -22.65
CA ALA A 310 0.49 2.56 -22.78
C ALA A 310 2.01 2.52 -22.57
N LYS A 311 2.51 1.70 -21.63
CA LYS A 311 3.95 1.46 -21.46
C LYS A 311 4.53 0.71 -22.66
N MET A 312 3.87 -0.36 -23.14
CA MET A 312 4.28 -1.07 -24.36
C MET A 312 4.21 -0.16 -25.59
N LYS A 313 3.16 0.67 -25.76
CA LYS A 313 3.08 1.66 -26.84
C LYS A 313 4.16 2.74 -26.72
N ARG A 314 4.44 3.25 -25.52
CA ARG A 314 5.55 4.21 -25.30
C ARG A 314 6.90 3.60 -25.63
N MET A 315 7.14 2.33 -25.29
CA MET A 315 8.37 1.63 -25.65
C MET A 315 8.42 1.25 -27.14
N ALA A 316 7.28 0.92 -27.75
CA ALA A 316 7.17 0.67 -29.20
C ALA A 316 7.36 1.95 -30.03
N ALA A 317 7.06 3.12 -29.44
CA ALA A 317 7.32 4.43 -30.04
C ALA A 317 8.78 4.90 -29.85
N VAL A 318 9.64 4.11 -29.21
CA VAL A 318 11.08 4.38 -29.15
C VAL A 318 11.71 3.90 -30.47
N PRO A 319 12.36 4.79 -31.24
CA PRO A 319 13.11 4.39 -32.44
C PRO A 319 14.16 3.34 -32.11
N LYS A 320 14.31 2.34 -32.99
CA LYS A 320 15.28 1.25 -32.79
C LYS A 320 16.73 1.73 -32.78
N ASP A 321 17.01 2.81 -33.49
CA ASP A 321 18.31 3.49 -33.51
C ASP A 321 18.48 4.46 -32.32
N LEU A 322 17.50 4.57 -31.43
CA LEU A 322 17.52 5.45 -30.25
C LEU A 322 17.85 6.91 -30.59
N LYS A 323 17.60 7.32 -31.83
CA LYS A 323 17.85 8.68 -32.30
C LYS A 323 16.60 9.54 -32.11
N CYS A 324 16.73 10.64 -31.39
CA CYS A 324 15.63 11.57 -31.16
C CYS A 324 15.21 12.25 -32.48
N PRO A 325 13.95 12.14 -32.94
CA PRO A 325 13.52 12.77 -34.19
C PRO A 325 13.43 14.30 -34.09
N HIS A 326 13.37 14.86 -32.88
CA HIS A 326 13.24 16.31 -32.67
C HIS A 326 14.58 17.04 -32.68
N CYS A 327 15.68 16.37 -32.29
CA CYS A 327 17.00 17.00 -32.20
C CYS A 327 18.15 16.13 -32.70
N ASN A 328 17.88 14.99 -33.31
CA ASN A 328 18.88 14.05 -33.84
C ASN A 328 19.90 13.51 -32.83
N LYS A 329 19.73 13.75 -31.52
CA LYS A 329 20.60 13.21 -30.48
C LYS A 329 20.47 11.68 -30.42
N HIS A 330 21.59 10.99 -30.38
CA HIS A 330 21.65 9.54 -30.16
C HIS A 330 21.71 9.25 -28.64
N LEU A 331 20.93 8.29 -28.17
CA LEU A 331 20.87 7.91 -26.77
C LEU A 331 21.29 6.45 -26.58
N ASP A 332 21.93 6.16 -25.45
CA ASP A 332 22.52 4.83 -25.21
C ASP A 332 21.50 3.80 -24.70
N SER A 333 20.26 4.23 -24.42
CA SER A 333 19.19 3.34 -23.97
C SER A 333 17.79 3.89 -24.28
N ALA A 334 16.82 2.98 -24.41
CA ALA A 334 15.40 3.33 -24.61
C ALA A 334 14.83 4.17 -23.46
N ARG A 335 15.25 3.89 -22.21
CA ARG A 335 14.88 4.71 -21.05
C ARG A 335 15.46 6.12 -21.16
N GLY A 336 16.72 6.23 -21.56
CA GLY A 336 17.40 7.51 -21.82
C GLY A 336 16.68 8.33 -22.90
N TYR A 337 16.25 7.68 -23.98
CA TYR A 337 15.43 8.30 -25.03
C TYR A 337 14.11 8.85 -24.49
N THR A 338 13.31 8.05 -23.78
CA THR A 338 12.01 8.50 -23.29
C THR A 338 12.15 9.67 -22.31
N GLN A 339 13.14 9.61 -21.43
CA GLN A 339 13.44 10.70 -20.50
C GLN A 339 13.91 11.95 -21.23
N HIS A 340 14.78 11.82 -22.23
CA HIS A 340 15.25 12.93 -23.05
C HIS A 340 14.09 13.64 -23.76
N VAL A 341 13.24 12.90 -24.49
CA VAL A 341 12.10 13.49 -25.23
C VAL A 341 11.15 14.22 -24.28
N HIS A 342 10.85 13.61 -23.13
CA HIS A 342 9.96 14.23 -22.16
C HIS A 342 10.56 15.51 -21.56
N MET A 343 11.80 15.46 -21.09
CA MET A 343 12.42 16.59 -20.40
C MET A 343 12.76 17.75 -21.34
N VAL A 344 13.25 17.43 -22.54
CA VAL A 344 13.74 18.44 -23.49
C VAL A 344 12.64 18.96 -24.39
N HIS A 345 11.79 18.08 -24.93
CA HIS A 345 10.82 18.47 -25.96
C HIS A 345 9.40 18.63 -25.42
N THR A 346 8.97 17.82 -24.45
CA THR A 346 7.64 17.98 -23.84
C THR A 346 7.61 19.08 -22.78
N LEU A 347 8.57 19.07 -21.85
CA LEU A 347 8.61 20.04 -20.75
C LEU A 347 9.41 21.30 -21.09
N GLN A 348 10.14 21.32 -22.22
CA GLN A 348 11.00 22.42 -22.63
C GLN A 348 11.90 22.93 -21.49
N LYS A 349 12.40 22.02 -20.64
CA LYS A 349 13.06 22.37 -19.37
C LYS A 349 14.24 23.33 -19.55
N PHE A 350 14.86 23.32 -20.72
CA PHE A 350 16.05 24.10 -21.02
C PHE A 350 15.79 25.28 -21.96
N GLY A 351 14.53 25.67 -22.13
CA GLY A 351 14.11 26.73 -23.05
C GLY A 351 13.91 26.26 -24.49
N ALA A 352 13.34 27.12 -25.32
CA ALA A 352 13.06 26.85 -26.74
C ALA A 352 14.33 26.76 -27.59
N ASP A 353 15.40 27.43 -27.18
CA ASP A 353 16.68 27.50 -27.92
C ASP A 353 17.66 26.38 -27.55
N TRP A 354 17.17 25.29 -26.94
CA TRP A 354 18.03 24.17 -26.56
C TRP A 354 18.59 23.44 -27.78
N THR A 355 19.90 23.23 -27.81
CA THR A 355 20.59 22.43 -28.83
C THR A 355 21.20 21.15 -28.24
N PRO A 356 21.24 20.04 -29.01
CA PRO A 356 21.75 18.74 -28.56
C PRO A 356 23.27 18.71 -28.40
N VAL A 357 23.97 19.57 -29.13
CA VAL A 357 25.42 19.78 -29.03
C VAL A 357 25.63 21.02 -28.18
N ARG A 358 25.66 20.82 -26.87
CA ARG A 358 26.19 21.83 -25.95
C ARG A 358 27.67 21.58 -25.79
N ASP A 359 28.46 22.63 -25.96
CA ASP A 359 29.88 22.56 -25.69
C ASP A 359 30.10 22.19 -24.22
N ARG A 360 30.89 21.14 -23.98
CA ARG A 360 31.14 20.62 -22.63
C ARG A 360 32.50 21.11 -22.15
N THR A 361 32.57 22.40 -21.87
CA THR A 361 33.82 23.06 -21.48
C THR A 361 34.10 22.96 -19.98
N LEU A 362 33.10 22.58 -19.18
CA LEU A 362 33.22 22.61 -17.72
C LEU A 362 33.71 21.26 -17.19
N GLN A 363 35.01 21.16 -16.92
CA GLN A 363 35.60 20.00 -16.25
C GLN A 363 35.24 19.95 -14.76
N CYS A 364 35.11 18.74 -14.22
CA CYS A 364 35.04 18.54 -12.78
C CYS A 364 36.32 19.09 -12.13
N PRO A 365 36.23 19.91 -11.05
CA PRO A 365 37.42 20.50 -10.43
C PRO A 365 38.23 19.51 -9.57
N ARG A 366 37.81 18.24 -9.47
CA ARG A 366 38.39 17.24 -8.58
C ARG A 366 39.47 16.44 -9.30
N GLU A 367 40.65 16.39 -8.71
CA GLU A 367 41.80 15.67 -9.25
C GLU A 367 41.45 14.19 -9.49
N GLY A 368 41.77 13.68 -10.68
CA GLY A 368 41.44 12.32 -11.11
C GLY A 368 40.01 12.11 -11.63
N CYS A 369 39.16 13.15 -11.69
CA CYS A 369 37.83 13.04 -12.30
C CYS A 369 37.79 13.65 -13.70
N GLU A 370 37.68 12.79 -14.72
CA GLU A 370 37.68 13.20 -16.14
C GLU A 370 36.30 13.61 -16.68
N LYS A 371 35.31 13.85 -15.80
CA LYS A 371 33.95 14.18 -16.24
C LYS A 371 33.84 15.64 -16.68
N ILE A 372 33.23 15.84 -17.84
CA ILE A 372 32.98 17.16 -18.46
C ILE A 372 31.48 17.42 -18.62
N PHE A 373 31.07 18.66 -18.38
CA PHE A 373 29.67 19.07 -18.31
C PHE A 373 29.40 20.27 -19.23
N ALA A 374 28.14 20.36 -19.67
CA ALA A 374 27.67 21.43 -20.55
C ALA A 374 27.27 22.69 -19.78
N ASP A 375 26.87 22.55 -18.52
CA ASP A 375 26.50 23.67 -17.66
C ASP A 375 26.98 23.47 -16.23
N GLU A 376 27.04 24.58 -15.51
CA GLU A 376 27.59 24.62 -14.16
C GLU A 376 26.70 23.88 -13.15
N GLN A 377 25.40 23.81 -13.40
CA GLN A 377 24.45 23.12 -12.54
C GLN A 377 24.67 21.60 -12.57
N ASP A 378 24.86 21.01 -13.75
CA ASP A 378 25.15 19.60 -13.93
C ASP A 378 26.53 19.23 -13.35
N ARG A 379 27.55 20.08 -13.58
CA ARG A 379 28.88 19.92 -12.96
C ARG A 379 28.78 19.90 -11.44
N TRP A 380 28.04 20.86 -10.89
CA TRP A 380 27.86 21.01 -9.45
C TRP A 380 27.12 19.80 -8.85
N GLN A 381 26.03 19.35 -9.48
CA GLN A 381 25.31 18.17 -9.01
C GLN A 381 26.16 16.89 -9.06
N HIS A 382 27.04 16.77 -10.05
CA HIS A 382 28.02 15.69 -10.10
C HIS A 382 29.03 15.77 -8.96
N ASP A 383 29.63 16.95 -8.71
CA ASP A 383 30.59 17.16 -7.62
C ASP A 383 30.00 16.79 -6.26
N ILE A 384 28.74 17.20 -6.02
CA ILE A 384 27.98 16.79 -4.83
C ILE A 384 27.85 15.27 -4.74
N ASN A 385 27.40 14.63 -5.81
CA ASN A 385 27.04 13.23 -5.74
C ASN A 385 28.24 12.29 -5.69
N LYS A 386 29.34 12.64 -6.37
CA LYS A 386 30.50 11.76 -6.58
C LYS A 386 31.72 12.12 -5.74
N HIS A 387 31.88 13.39 -5.36
CA HIS A 387 33.08 13.85 -4.66
C HIS A 387 32.81 14.41 -3.27
N THR A 388 31.55 14.44 -2.86
CA THR A 388 31.20 14.78 -1.49
C THR A 388 31.00 13.50 -0.69
N THR A 389 32.01 13.15 0.09
CA THR A 389 31.91 12.14 1.14
C THR A 389 31.21 12.75 2.35
N VAL A 390 30.32 11.97 2.94
CA VAL A 390 29.67 12.29 4.22
C VAL A 390 30.07 11.17 5.14
N THR A 391 30.73 11.51 6.24
CA THR A 391 31.16 10.50 7.21
C THR A 391 30.01 10.15 8.16
N SER A 392 30.03 8.95 8.75
CA SER A 392 29.05 8.54 9.77
C SER A 392 29.00 9.50 10.95
N ASN A 393 30.11 10.16 11.29
CA ASN A 393 30.20 11.17 12.34
C ASN A 393 29.45 12.46 12.00
N GLU A 394 29.31 12.82 10.73
CA GLU A 394 28.63 14.05 10.28
C GLU A 394 27.10 13.92 10.22
N LEU A 395 26.60 12.69 10.14
CA LEU A 395 25.17 12.36 10.06
C LEU A 395 24.88 11.06 10.86
N PRO A 396 24.96 11.10 12.20
CA PRO A 396 24.67 9.95 13.04
C PRO A 396 23.24 9.44 12.78
N GLY A 397 23.09 8.14 12.52
CA GLY A 397 21.79 7.48 12.30
C GLY A 397 21.30 7.43 10.84
N ALA A 398 21.82 8.27 9.93
CA ALA A 398 21.48 8.19 8.50
C ALA A 398 22.38 7.20 7.75
N VAL A 399 23.67 7.19 8.10
CA VAL A 399 24.68 6.42 7.35
C VAL A 399 24.65 4.94 7.72
N ASP A 400 24.31 4.57 8.96
CA ASP A 400 24.26 3.17 9.42
C ASP A 400 23.25 2.29 8.65
N GLN A 401 22.21 2.88 8.04
CA GLN A 401 21.26 2.15 7.19
C GLN A 401 21.73 2.01 5.72
N LEU A 402 22.77 2.72 5.31
CA LEU A 402 23.26 2.75 3.91
C LEU A 402 24.70 2.23 3.75
N SER A 403 25.50 2.27 4.82
CA SER A 403 26.83 1.65 4.85
C SER A 403 26.76 0.29 5.51
N GLY A 404 26.78 -0.77 4.71
CA GLY A 404 27.52 -1.95 5.15
C GLY A 404 28.98 -1.51 5.29
N SER A 405 29.37 -1.20 6.53
CA SER A 405 30.73 -1.00 7.03
C SER A 405 31.74 -0.29 6.13
N ASP A 406 32.18 0.91 6.52
CA ASP A 406 33.62 1.21 6.55
C ASP A 406 33.93 2.54 7.24
N ALA A 407 34.52 2.45 8.44
CA ALA A 407 35.41 3.47 8.97
C ALA A 407 36.35 2.85 10.04
N GLY A 408 37.60 2.56 9.65
CA GLY A 408 38.74 2.77 10.54
C GLY A 408 39.37 1.58 11.29
N GLY A 409 39.10 0.33 10.92
CA GLY A 409 39.89 -0.82 11.36
C GLY A 409 40.81 -1.32 10.24
N GLU A 410 41.95 -1.91 10.57
CA GLU A 410 42.84 -2.64 9.65
C GLU A 410 42.05 -3.41 8.58
N ARG A 411 42.60 -3.50 7.36
CA ARG A 411 42.13 -4.43 6.33
C ARG A 411 42.30 -5.87 6.83
N VAL A 412 41.38 -6.31 7.68
CA VAL A 412 41.02 -7.72 7.77
C VAL A 412 40.42 -8.00 6.40
N ALA A 413 41.07 -8.91 5.66
CA ALA A 413 40.52 -9.41 4.40
C ALA A 413 39.03 -9.66 4.59
N ALA A 414 38.20 -9.22 3.63
CA ALA A 414 36.79 -9.54 3.60
C ALA A 414 36.67 -11.07 3.53
N GLY A 415 36.69 -11.70 4.70
CA GLY A 415 36.39 -13.10 4.86
C GLY A 415 34.97 -13.33 4.40
N ASP A 416 34.74 -14.48 3.81
CA ASP A 416 33.47 -15.03 3.33
C ASP A 416 32.38 -15.19 4.44
N ASP A 417 32.30 -14.27 5.40
CA ASP A 417 31.66 -14.47 6.71
C ASP A 417 30.28 -13.79 6.84
N TYR A 418 29.69 -13.35 5.72
CA TYR A 418 28.28 -13.01 5.66
C TYR A 418 27.47 -14.28 5.42
N ASP A 419 27.39 -15.13 6.43
CA ASP A 419 26.39 -16.19 6.43
C ASP A 419 24.99 -15.55 6.42
N TYR A 420 24.16 -15.97 5.47
CA TYR A 420 22.75 -15.62 5.43
C TYR A 420 21.90 -16.83 5.81
N VAL A 421 20.85 -16.59 6.59
CA VAL A 421 19.80 -17.57 6.87
C VAL A 421 18.48 -17.06 6.30
N PRO A 422 17.64 -17.93 5.71
CA PRO A 422 16.31 -17.51 5.28
C PRO A 422 15.44 -17.23 6.51
N CYS A 423 14.64 -16.17 6.48
CA CYS A 423 13.57 -15.96 7.44
C CYS A 423 12.53 -17.07 7.28
N ASP A 424 12.21 -17.78 8.37
CA ASP A 424 11.28 -18.91 8.33
C ASP A 424 9.87 -18.54 7.86
N VAL A 425 9.50 -17.26 7.99
CA VAL A 425 8.18 -16.73 7.67
C VAL A 425 8.08 -16.35 6.19
N CYS A 426 8.98 -15.47 5.74
CA CYS A 426 8.90 -14.85 4.42
C CYS A 426 9.96 -15.34 3.41
N GLY A 427 10.92 -16.15 3.87
CA GLY A 427 12.02 -16.68 3.06
C GLY A 427 13.11 -15.66 2.67
N GLN A 428 13.04 -14.42 3.17
CA GLN A 428 14.07 -13.42 2.90
C GLN A 428 15.39 -13.84 3.54
N ALA A 429 16.49 -13.77 2.78
CA ALA A 429 17.82 -13.96 3.33
C ALA A 429 18.15 -12.81 4.30
N VAL A 430 18.36 -13.15 5.56
CA VAL A 430 18.78 -12.23 6.63
C VAL A 430 20.19 -12.59 7.09
N VAL A 431 20.94 -11.59 7.56
CA VAL A 431 22.28 -11.82 8.09
C VAL A 431 22.19 -12.74 9.32
N LYS A 432 23.00 -13.80 9.39
CA LYS A 432 23.04 -14.79 10.48
C LYS A 432 23.68 -14.24 11.75
N ARG A 433 23.10 -13.16 12.27
CA ARG A 433 23.45 -12.52 13.55
C ARG A 433 22.16 -12.12 14.25
N ASP A 434 22.20 -12.00 15.58
CA ASP A 434 21.01 -11.69 16.38
C ASP A 434 20.30 -10.40 15.92
N TRP A 435 21.07 -9.39 15.50
CA TRP A 435 20.54 -8.14 14.97
C TRP A 435 19.97 -8.25 13.55
N GLY A 436 20.37 -9.27 12.77
CA GLY A 436 19.96 -9.41 11.37
C GLY A 436 18.46 -9.68 11.22
N MET A 437 17.92 -10.55 12.08
CA MET A 437 16.48 -10.80 12.14
C MET A 437 15.72 -9.59 12.71
N GLN A 438 16.27 -8.95 13.74
CA GLN A 438 15.65 -7.75 14.31
C GLN A 438 15.55 -6.63 13.27
N LEU A 439 16.63 -6.37 12.52
CA LEU A 439 16.64 -5.38 11.45
C LEU A 439 15.62 -5.72 10.36
N HIS A 440 15.54 -7.00 9.96
CA HIS A 440 14.52 -7.47 9.02
C HIS A 440 13.10 -7.12 9.51
N LEU A 441 12.77 -7.46 10.76
CA LEU A 441 11.45 -7.16 11.35
C LEU A 441 11.20 -5.66 11.50
N GLU A 442 12.20 -4.86 11.90
CA GLU A 442 12.11 -3.40 11.97
C GLU A 442 11.81 -2.78 10.61
N THR A 443 12.33 -3.33 9.50
CA THR A 443 12.00 -2.83 8.15
C THR A 443 10.54 -3.08 7.74
N LEU A 444 9.83 -3.95 8.46
CA LEU A 444 8.41 -4.24 8.27
C LEU A 444 7.50 -3.41 9.18
N LYS A 445 8.04 -2.55 10.05
CA LYS A 445 7.25 -1.57 10.78
C LYS A 445 6.95 -0.37 9.88
N PRO A 446 5.75 0.23 9.96
CA PRO A 446 5.50 1.50 9.29
C PRO A 446 6.57 2.52 9.69
N ALA A 447 7.04 3.33 8.73
CA ALA A 447 7.93 4.44 9.04
C ALA A 447 7.15 5.52 9.79
N VAL A 448 7.06 5.40 11.11
CA VAL A 448 6.39 6.35 12.00
C VAL A 448 7.43 7.18 12.73
N GLY A 449 7.16 8.47 12.91
CA GLY A 449 7.85 9.30 13.91
C GLY A 449 9.32 9.65 13.65
N MET A 450 9.98 9.01 12.68
CA MET A 450 11.36 9.29 12.31
C MET A 450 11.46 10.55 11.43
N ASP A 451 11.04 11.69 11.96
CA ASP A 451 11.38 13.01 11.39
C ASP A 451 12.89 13.24 11.59
N MET A 452 13.72 12.66 10.74
CA MET A 452 15.14 13.00 10.70
C MET A 452 15.27 14.44 10.19
N ARG A 453 15.90 15.30 10.99
CA ARG A 453 16.14 16.70 10.63
C ARG A 453 17.50 16.85 9.98
N CYS A 454 17.61 17.78 9.04
CA CYS A 454 18.93 18.22 8.59
C CYS A 454 19.71 18.76 9.80
N PRO A 455 20.93 18.27 10.09
CA PRO A 455 21.70 18.72 11.26
C PRO A 455 22.37 20.09 11.05
N LEU A 456 22.20 20.73 9.89
CA LEU A 456 22.81 22.02 9.59
C LEU A 456 21.96 23.18 10.13
N ASP A 457 22.61 24.08 10.87
CA ASP A 457 21.96 25.26 11.43
C ASP A 457 21.27 26.11 10.36
N GLY A 458 20.05 26.53 10.65
CA GLY A 458 19.19 27.26 9.72
C GLY A 458 18.41 26.37 8.74
N CYS A 459 18.60 25.05 8.74
CA CYS A 459 17.79 24.13 7.96
C CYS A 459 16.74 23.39 8.80
N ASN A 460 15.47 23.78 8.65
CA ASN A 460 14.34 23.15 9.37
C ASN A 460 13.66 22.01 8.59
N LEU A 461 14.29 21.53 7.52
CA LEU A 461 13.70 20.46 6.70
C LEU A 461 13.79 19.12 7.42
N LYS A 462 12.69 18.37 7.33
CA LYS A 462 12.51 17.05 7.92
C LYS A 462 12.37 16.01 6.82
N PHE A 463 12.89 14.83 7.09
CA PHE A 463 12.96 13.71 6.19
C PHE A 463 12.58 12.46 6.95
N ILE A 464 11.83 11.59 6.30
CA ILE A 464 11.44 10.31 6.88
C ILE A 464 12.23 9.14 6.30
N GLU A 465 13.00 9.39 5.23
CA GLU A 465 13.86 8.41 4.58
C GLU A 465 15.30 8.87 4.75
N SER A 466 16.16 8.01 5.29
CA SER A 466 17.58 8.31 5.50
C SER A 466 18.24 8.75 4.18
N ARG A 467 17.90 8.08 3.07
CA ARG A 467 18.41 8.44 1.74
C ARG A 467 18.02 9.86 1.33
N ALA A 468 16.81 10.30 1.64
CA ALA A 468 16.32 11.64 1.32
C ALA A 468 17.01 12.71 2.18
N LEU A 469 17.17 12.42 3.49
CA LEU A 469 17.97 13.26 4.40
C LEU A 469 19.40 13.40 3.89
N PHE A 470 20.03 12.29 3.54
CA PHE A 470 21.42 12.24 3.10
C PHE A 470 21.63 13.03 1.81
N GLN A 471 20.74 12.85 0.83
CA GLN A 471 20.76 13.67 -0.39
C GLN A 471 20.60 15.15 -0.06
N HIS A 472 19.58 15.50 0.73
CA HIS A 472 19.35 16.87 1.12
C HIS A 472 20.54 17.50 1.84
N TYR A 473 21.11 16.81 2.83
CA TYR A 473 22.25 17.29 3.61
C TYR A 473 23.44 17.61 2.72
N LYS A 474 23.77 16.74 1.76
CA LYS A 474 24.83 17.00 0.76
C LYS A 474 24.61 18.31 0.01
N PHE A 475 23.38 18.59 -0.43
CA PHE A 475 23.03 19.86 -1.08
C PHE A 475 23.03 21.05 -0.12
N CYS A 476 22.53 20.87 1.10
CA CYS A 476 22.40 21.91 2.10
C CYS A 476 23.78 22.39 2.59
N ARG A 477 24.70 21.44 2.85
CA ARG A 477 26.07 21.69 3.27
C ARG A 477 26.83 22.59 2.30
N GLN A 478 26.73 22.31 1.00
CA GLN A 478 27.45 23.09 -0.01
C GLN A 478 26.82 24.47 -0.28
N LYS A 479 25.50 24.62 -0.07
CA LYS A 479 24.83 25.93 -0.15
C LYS A 479 25.23 26.86 1.01
N LEU A 480 25.39 26.33 2.22
CA LEU A 480 25.88 27.09 3.36
C LEU A 480 27.33 27.56 3.14
N TRP A 481 28.19 26.68 2.61
CA TRP A 481 29.58 27.04 2.26
C TRP A 481 29.68 28.23 1.30
N ARG A 482 28.82 28.29 0.26
CA ARG A 482 28.79 29.42 -0.68
C ARG A 482 28.36 30.73 0.00
N LYS A 483 27.34 30.68 0.87
CA LYS A 483 26.90 31.86 1.63
C LYS A 483 27.97 32.42 2.56
N THR A 484 28.82 31.56 3.14
CA THR A 484 29.93 31.99 4.00
C THR A 484 31.19 32.40 3.24
N ALA A 485 31.33 32.04 1.97
CA ALA A 485 32.47 32.43 1.13
C ALA A 485 32.24 33.73 0.34
N ASP A 486 30.97 34.12 0.16
CA ASP A 486 30.56 35.39 -0.45
C ASP A 486 30.38 36.52 0.59
N MET A 487 30.61 36.25 1.88
CA MET A 487 30.75 37.24 2.97
C MET A 487 32.23 37.39 3.30
#